data_AF-A0A401MUD1-F1
#
_entry.id   AF-A0A401MUD1-F1
#
_cell.length_a   1.000
_cell.length_b   1.000
_cell.length_c   1.000
_cell.angle_alpha   90.00
_cell.angle_beta   90.00
_cell.angle_gamma   90.00
#
_symmetry.space_group_name_H-M   'P 1'
#
loop_
_entity.id
_entity.type
_entity.pdbx_description
1 polymer ?
#
loop_
_entity_poly.entity_id
_entity_poly.type
_entity_poly.pdbx_seq_one_letter_code
_entity_poly.pdbx_strand_id
1 'polypeptide(L)' 'MCQQCGGAVCGQHGKLTEQFLTCTKPISRTVAVEQPVRRLLCRTCAQARQAYSKCCPQFATPVRTS' A
#
# COMPACT_ATOMS: atom_id res chain seq x y z
N MET A 1 7.24 -10.22 9.56
CA MET A 1 7.92 -8.92 9.70
C MET A 1 7.07 -7.81 9.08
N CYS A 2 6.96 -6.64 9.72
CA CYS A 2 6.34 -5.46 9.12
C CYS A 2 7.17 -5.02 7.91
N GLN A 3 6.53 -4.93 6.75
CA GLN A 3 7.18 -4.59 5.48
C GLN A 3 7.64 -3.13 5.38
N GLN A 4 7.17 -2.25 6.28
CA GLN A 4 7.46 -0.82 6.20
C GLN A 4 8.55 -0.38 7.18
N CYS A 5 8.50 -0.83 8.44
CA CYS A 5 9.49 -0.45 9.45
C CYS A 5 10.47 -1.57 9.81
N GLY A 6 10.30 -2.79 9.27
CA GLY A 6 11.11 -3.93 9.69
C GLY A 6 10.86 -4.34 11.15
N GLY A 7 9.72 -3.98 11.75
CA GLY A 7 9.36 -4.43 13.11
C GLY A 7 8.80 -5.85 13.10
N ALA A 8 9.25 -6.70 14.03
CA ALA A 8 8.66 -8.02 14.23
C ALA A 8 7.27 -7.88 14.85
N VAL A 9 6.24 -8.44 14.20
CA VAL A 9 4.86 -8.42 14.67
C VAL A 9 4.23 -9.79 14.50
N CYS A 10 3.48 -10.22 15.51
CA CYS A 10 2.65 -11.42 15.41
C CYS A 10 1.36 -11.15 14.64
N GLY A 11 0.62 -12.20 14.27
CA GLY A 11 -0.62 -12.08 13.48
C GLY A 11 -1.68 -11.16 14.10
N GLN A 12 -1.75 -11.04 15.43
CA GLN A 12 -2.67 -10.12 16.10
C GLN A 12 -2.23 -8.64 16.06
N HIS A 13 -0.91 -8.39 15.99
CA HIS A 13 -0.34 -7.04 15.96
C HIS A 13 0.02 -6.58 14.53
N GLY A 14 -0.15 -7.48 13.56
CA GLY A 14 -0.05 -7.20 12.15
C GLY A 14 -1.42 -6.97 11.52
N LYS A 15 -1.45 -6.20 10.43
CA LYS A 15 -2.57 -6.04 9.53
C LYS A 15 -2.09 -6.42 8.13
N LEU A 16 -2.82 -7.32 7.47
CA LEU A 16 -2.60 -7.59 6.05
C LEU A 16 -3.15 -6.42 5.23
N THR A 17 -2.33 -5.88 4.34
CA THR A 17 -2.69 -4.81 3.43
C THR A 17 -2.32 -5.20 2.02
N GLU A 18 -3.11 -4.78 1.06
CA GLU A 18 -2.81 -4.96 -0.36
C GLU A 18 -2.00 -3.76 -0.86
N GLN A 19 -0.89 -4.01 -1.55
CA GLN A 19 -0.05 -2.97 -2.13
C GLN A 19 0.40 -3.38 -3.52
N PHE A 20 0.25 -2.47 -4.48
CA PHE A 20 0.85 -2.59 -5.80
C PHE A 20 2.36 -2.34 -5.70
N LEU A 21 3.15 -3.21 -6.32
CA LEU A 21 4.62 -3.10 -6.33
C LEU A 21 5.13 -2.12 -7.39
N THR A 22 4.31 -1.85 -8.40
CA THR A 22 4.63 -0.98 -9.51
C THR A 22 4.22 0.45 -9.21
N CYS A 23 5.18 1.38 -9.22
CA CYS A 23 4.91 2.80 -9.27
C CYS A 23 4.31 3.14 -10.65
N THR A 24 3.02 3.43 -10.70
CA THR A 24 2.36 3.90 -11.92
C THR A 24 2.75 5.35 -12.18
N LYS A 25 3.71 5.58 -13.07
CA LYS A 25 3.82 6.86 -13.80
C LYS A 25 2.71 6.89 -14.86
N PRO A 26 2.19 8.05 -15.26
CA PRO A 26 1.31 8.12 -16.42
C PRO A 26 2.05 7.59 -17.64
N ILE A 27 1.54 6.50 -18.23
CA ILE A 27 2.06 5.92 -19.46
C ILE A 27 0.92 6.00 -20.47
N SER A 28 1.20 6.57 -21.64
CA SER A 28 0.23 6.75 -22.75
C SER A 28 -0.14 5.43 -23.47
N ARG A 29 0.00 4.28 -22.81
CA ARG A 29 -0.29 2.95 -23.38
C ARG A 29 -0.95 2.07 -22.33
N THR A 30 -1.88 1.23 -22.78
CA THR A 30 -2.49 0.19 -21.93
C THR A 30 -1.41 -0.80 -21.48
N VAL A 31 -1.28 -0.99 -20.18
CA VAL A 31 -0.37 -1.96 -19.57
C VAL A 31 -1.16 -2.93 -18.70
N ALA A 32 -0.77 -4.21 -18.71
CA ALA A 32 -1.33 -5.18 -17.81
C ALA A 32 -1.00 -4.78 -16.36
N VAL A 33 -2.03 -4.57 -15.54
CA VAL A 33 -1.86 -4.25 -14.12
C VAL A 33 -1.66 -5.55 -13.35
N GLU A 34 -0.50 -5.71 -12.72
CA GLU A 34 -0.24 -6.84 -11.84
C GLU A 34 -1.15 -6.79 -10.60
N GLN A 35 -1.54 -7.97 -10.11
CA GLN A 35 -2.35 -8.06 -8.89
C GLN A 35 -1.59 -7.48 -7.70
N PRO A 36 -2.27 -6.77 -6.79
CA PRO A 36 -1.62 -6.23 -5.60
C PRO A 36 -1.12 -7.38 -4.73
N VAL A 37 0.10 -7.24 -4.21
CA VAL A 37 0.65 -8.26 -3.31
C VAL A 37 0.19 -8.01 -1.89
N ARG A 38 -0.08 -9.09 -1.16
CA ARG A 38 -0.41 -9.03 0.27
C ARG A 38 0.85 -8.73 1.07
N ARG A 39 0.86 -7.64 1.82
CA ARG A 39 1.94 -7.24 2.74
C ARG A 39 1.45 -7.17 4.17
N LEU A 40 2.30 -7.56 5.11
CA LEU A 40 2.06 -7.42 6.54
C LEU A 40 2.60 -6.07 7.02
N LEU A 41 1.74 -5.25 7.64
CA LEU A 41 2.14 -4.02 8.33
C LEU A 41 1.85 -4.13 9.83
N CYS A 42 2.67 -3.52 10.68
CA CYS A 42 2.30 -3.31 12.08
C CYS A 42 1.16 -2.30 12.18
N ARG A 43 0.41 -2.33 13.30
CA ARG A 43 -0.71 -1.39 13.54
C ARG A 43 -0.30 0.07 13.37
N THR A 44 0.87 0.47 13.85
CA THR A 44 1.39 1.84 13.74
C THR A 44 1.60 2.25 12.27
N CYS A 45 2.27 1.42 11.47
CA CYS A 45 2.47 1.72 10.04
C CYS A 45 1.14 1.71 9.27
N ALA A 46 0.21 0.84 9.63
CA ALA A 46 -1.12 0.82 9.02
C ALA A 46 -1.91 2.11 9.32
N GLN A 47 -1.87 2.59 10.57
CA GLN A 47 -2.49 3.86 10.97
C GLN A 47 -1.83 5.06 10.30
N ALA A 48 -0.49 5.09 10.22
CA ALA A 48 0.25 6.15 9.54
C ALA A 48 -0.15 6.26 8.06
N ARG A 49 -0.26 5.12 7.35
CA ARG A 49 -0.76 5.11 5.96
C ARG A 49 -2.20 5.61 5.85
N GLN A 50 -3.06 5.21 6.77
CA GLN A 50 -4.44 5.68 6.80
C GLN A 50 -4.53 7.20 7.04
N ALA A 51 -3.74 7.72 7.97
CA ALA A 51 -3.66 9.17 8.22
C ALA A 51 -3.12 9.92 6.99
N TYR A 52 -2.07 9.40 6.35
CA TYR A 52 -1.54 9.95 5.12
C TYR A 52 -2.58 9.98 3.99
N SER A 53 -3.35 8.90 3.82
CA SER A 53 -4.42 8.86 2.82
C SER A 53 -5.54 9.88 3.07
N LYS A 54 -5.77 10.28 4.32
CA LYS A 54 -6.74 11.32 4.68
C LYS A 54 -6.18 12.73 4.46
N CYS A 55 -4.89 12.94 4.75
CA CYS A 55 -4.22 14.23 4.59
C CYS A 55 -3.95 14.56 3.12
N CYS A 56 -3.57 13.57 2.32
CA CYS A 56 -3.26 13.75 0.91
C CYS A 56 -4.05 12.75 0.04
N PRO A 57 -5.37 12.94 -0.13
CA PRO A 57 -6.26 11.99 -0.80
C PRO A 57 -5.89 11.78 -2.28
N GLN A 58 -5.30 12.78 -2.93
CA GLN A 58 -4.79 12.71 -4.30
C GLN A 58 -3.65 11.68 -4.50
N PHE A 59 -3.01 11.24 -3.41
CA PHE A 59 -2.00 10.18 -3.41
C PHE A 59 -2.49 8.91 -2.69
N ALA A 60 -3.74 8.92 -2.20
CA ALA A 60 -4.35 7.80 -1.49
C ALA A 60 -4.93 6.74 -2.42
N THR A 61 -5.48 7.17 -3.55
CA THR A 61 -5.93 6.29 -4.62
C THR A 61 -4.71 5.83 -5.42
N PRO A 62 -4.41 4.52 -5.50
CA PRO A 62 -3.58 4.04 -6.60
C PRO A 62 -4.29 4.47 -7.89
N VAL A 63 -3.61 5.25 -8.72
CA VAL A 63 -4.17 5.80 -9.95
C VAL A 63 -4.65 4.64 -10.82
N ARG A 64 -5.97 4.45 -10.84
CA ARG A 64 -6.65 3.43 -11.65
C ARG A 64 -7.23 4.16 -12.84
N THR A 65 -6.57 4.05 -13.98
CA THR A 65 -7.12 4.55 -15.25
C THR A 65 -7.51 3.35 -16.11
N SER A 66 -8.76 3.39 -16.56
CA SER A 66 -9.45 2.41 -17.41
C SER A 66 -8.79 2.19 -18.77
#